data_AF-A0A7R6W981-F1
#
_entry.id   AF-A0A7R6W981-F1
#
_cell.length_a   1.000
_cell.length_b   1.000
_cell.length_c   1.000
_cell.angle_alpha   90.00
_cell.angle_beta   90.00
_cell.angle_gamma   90.00
#
_symmetry.space_group_name_H-M   'P 1'
#
loop_
_entity.id
_entity.type
_entity.pdbx_description
1 polymer ?
#
loop_
_entity_poly.entity_id
_entity_poly.type
_entity_poly.pdbx_seq_one_letter_code
_entity_poly.pdbx_strand_id
1 'polypeptide(L)'
;MEDCYEHDKIEYFLVVSILFYIGNDAFFINQKTQLEKILLDRFTTVKSPFNRADFTCLFFDLLSCPFLTNAFKNKIVLAVRIEEKEKYRQLSEKEKAAVKKEICNHQWFTDWNARDDIAVLLEKKKFITPY
;
A
#
# COMPACT_ATOMS: atom_id res chain seq x y z
N MET A 1 25.35 -9.22 21.24
CA MET A 1 23.91 -9.14 21.50
C MET A 1 23.30 -9.14 20.11
N GLU A 2 22.93 -10.33 19.64
CA GLU A 2 22.39 -10.55 18.30
C GLU A 2 21.05 -9.82 18.17
N ASP A 3 21.00 -8.79 17.33
CA ASP A 3 19.73 -8.22 16.88
C ASP A 3 19.10 -9.23 15.92
N CYS A 4 18.19 -10.03 16.47
CA CYS A 4 17.28 -10.90 15.75
C CYS A 4 16.45 -10.04 14.78
N TYR A 5 16.84 -10.01 13.51
CA TYR A 5 16.00 -9.50 12.43
C TYR A 5 14.65 -10.23 12.47
N GLU A 6 13.60 -9.48 12.79
CA GLU A 6 12.21 -9.95 12.84
C GLU A 6 11.75 -10.23 11.41
N HIS A 7 12.02 -11.45 10.92
CA HIS A 7 12.05 -11.84 9.50
C HIS A 7 10.69 -12.02 8.82
N ASP A 8 9.60 -11.44 9.35
CA ASP A 8 8.22 -11.70 8.86
C ASP A 8 7.36 -10.44 8.63
N LYS A 9 7.93 -9.24 8.65
CA LYS A 9 7.17 -8.02 8.37
C LYS A 9 7.27 -7.66 6.89
N ILE A 10 6.20 -7.88 6.12
CA ILE A 10 6.05 -7.30 4.78
C ILE A 10 6.21 -5.77 4.89
N GLU A 11 7.32 -5.23 4.41
CA GLU A 11 7.62 -3.80 4.51
C GLU A 11 6.90 -2.98 3.43
N TYR A 12 6.65 -1.69 3.69
CA TYR A 12 5.99 -0.77 2.74
C TYR A 12 6.60 -0.86 1.33
N PHE A 13 7.93 -0.76 1.22
CA PHE A 13 8.63 -0.78 -0.05
C PHE A 13 8.44 -2.10 -0.81
N LEU A 14 8.43 -3.23 -0.08
CA LEU A 14 8.19 -4.55 -0.67
C LEU A 14 6.77 -4.64 -1.26
N VAL A 15 5.75 -4.16 -0.53
CA VAL A 15 4.36 -4.18 -1.00
C VAL A 15 4.22 -3.39 -2.29
N VAL A 16 4.69 -2.15 -2.29
CA VAL A 16 4.61 -1.25 -3.44
C VAL A 16 5.35 -1.85 -4.63
N SER A 17 6.56 -2.39 -4.41
CA SER A 17 7.35 -3.03 -5.46
C SER A 17 6.64 -4.23 -6.07
N ILE A 18 6.03 -5.09 -5.24
CA ILE A 18 5.24 -6.24 -5.72
C ILE A 18 4.05 -5.74 -6.53
N LEU A 19 3.27 -4.78 -6.02
CA LEU A 19 2.10 -4.24 -6.71
C LEU A 19 2.45 -3.59 -8.04
N PHE A 20 3.57 -2.87 -8.09
CA PHE A 20 4.07 -2.24 -9.31
C PHE A 20 4.51 -3.30 -10.33
N TYR A 21 5.23 -4.33 -9.88
CA TYR A 21 5.71 -5.40 -10.74
C TYR A 21 4.57 -6.25 -11.33
N ILE A 22 3.61 -6.68 -10.51
CA ILE A 22 2.51 -7.54 -10.98
C ILE A 22 1.43 -6.75 -11.73
N GLY A 23 1.25 -5.47 -11.41
CA GLY A 23 0.24 -4.61 -12.01
C GLY A 23 -1.17 -5.22 -12.06
N ASN A 24 -1.74 -5.25 -13.28
CA ASN A 24 -3.03 -5.86 -13.60
C ASN A 24 -2.92 -7.18 -14.38
N ASP A 25 -1.75 -7.82 -14.36
CA ASP A 25 -1.56 -9.10 -15.04
C ASP A 25 -2.37 -10.22 -14.35
N ALA A 26 -3.22 -10.88 -15.13
CA ALA A 26 -4.09 -11.97 -14.68
C ALA A 26 -3.30 -13.20 -14.20
N PHE A 27 -2.07 -13.38 -14.68
CA PHE A 27 -1.18 -14.46 -14.22
C PHE A 27 -0.94 -14.40 -12.71
N PHE A 28 -0.91 -13.21 -12.12
CA PHE A 28 -0.63 -12.99 -10.70
C PHE A 28 -1.88 -12.84 -9.83
N ILE A 29 -3.07 -13.19 -10.31
CA ILE A 29 -4.33 -12.96 -9.58
C ILE A 29 -4.36 -13.64 -8.20
N ASN A 30 -3.78 -14.82 -8.09
CA ASN A 30 -3.71 -15.57 -6.83
C ASN A 30 -2.77 -14.89 -5.82
N GLN A 31 -1.59 -14.48 -6.28
CA GLN A 31 -0.58 -13.78 -5.48
C GLN A 31 -1.11 -12.42 -5.01
N LYS A 32 -1.80 -11.69 -5.89
CA LYS A 32 -2.48 -10.44 -5.54
C LYS A 32 -3.54 -10.65 -4.48
N THR A 33 -4.37 -11.69 -4.61
CA THR A 33 -5.39 -12.03 -3.61
C THR A 33 -4.77 -12.41 -2.25
N GLN A 34 -3.65 -13.14 -2.25
CA GLN A 34 -2.91 -13.45 -1.04
C GLN A 34 -2.31 -12.19 -0.40
N LEU A 35 -1.71 -11.31 -1.21
CA LEU A 35 -1.18 -10.02 -0.74
C LEU A 35 -2.28 -9.15 -0.13
N GLU A 36 -3.45 -9.04 -0.77
CA GLU A 36 -4.61 -8.33 -0.22
C GLU A 36 -5.03 -8.88 1.14
N LYS A 37 -5.04 -10.21 1.32
CA LYS A 37 -5.35 -10.83 2.63
C LYS A 37 -4.34 -10.46 3.69
N ILE A 38 -3.04 -10.55 3.39
CA ILE A 38 -1.97 -10.23 4.34
C ILE A 38 -2.02 -8.74 4.72
N LEU A 39 -2.22 -7.86 3.74
CA LEU A 39 -2.35 -6.43 3.98
C LEU A 39 -3.55 -6.11 4.87
N LEU A 40 -4.71 -6.71 4.58
CA LEU A 40 -5.90 -6.49 5.39
C LEU A 40 -5.70 -6.92 6.83
N ASP A 41 -5.17 -8.14 7.04
CA ASP A 41 -4.85 -8.65 8.39
C ASP A 41 -3.92 -7.72 9.15
N ARG A 42 -2.90 -7.20 8.47
CA ARG A 42 -1.93 -6.26 9.04
C ARG A 42 -2.56 -4.93 9.43
N PHE A 43 -3.45 -4.37 8.60
CA PHE A 43 -4.17 -3.14 8.93
C PHE A 43 -5.22 -3.33 10.03
N THR A 44 -5.73 -4.55 10.23
CA THR A 44 -6.64 -4.86 11.34
C THR A 44 -5.95 -5.18 12.66
N THR A 45 -4.66 -5.52 12.65
CA THR A 45 -3.90 -5.89 13.86
C THR A 45 -3.02 -4.76 14.38
N VAL A 46 -2.62 -3.82 13.51
CA VAL A 46 -1.78 -2.68 13.89
C VAL A 46 -2.58 -1.66 14.71
N LYS A 47 -2.05 -1.26 15.86
CA LYS A 47 -2.61 -0.15 16.64
C LYS A 47 -2.10 1.18 16.13
N SER A 48 -2.99 2.16 15.99
CA SER A 48 -2.68 3.52 15.55
C SER A 48 -1.80 3.56 14.29
N PRO A 49 -2.27 3.03 13.14
CA PRO A 49 -1.50 2.94 11.90
C PRO A 49 -0.86 4.27 11.48
N PHE A 50 -1.48 5.41 11.78
CA PHE A 50 -0.95 6.72 11.40
C PHE A 50 0.17 7.27 12.29
N ASN A 51 0.46 6.63 13.43
CA ASN A 51 1.65 6.96 14.22
C ASN A 51 2.94 6.41 13.61
N ARG A 52 2.83 5.57 12.57
CA ARG A 52 3.97 5.01 11.85
C ARG A 52 4.00 5.51 10.42
N ALA A 53 5.14 6.08 10.02
CA ALA A 53 5.31 6.63 8.68
C ALA A 53 5.13 5.56 7.59
N ASP A 54 5.64 4.36 7.80
CA ASP A 54 5.53 3.25 6.84
C ASP A 54 4.07 2.86 6.55
N PHE A 55 3.24 2.74 7.59
CA PHE A 55 1.81 2.45 7.43
C PHE A 55 1.04 3.61 6.83
N THR A 56 1.41 4.85 7.15
CA THR A 56 0.81 6.05 6.57
C THR A 56 1.07 6.11 5.06
N CYS A 57 2.33 5.95 4.65
CA CYS A 57 2.70 5.89 3.24
C CYS A 57 1.99 4.73 2.53
N LEU A 58 2.00 3.54 3.15
CA LEU A 58 1.34 2.37 2.61
C LEU A 58 -0.16 2.58 2.43
N PHE A 59 -0.84 3.18 3.40
CA PHE A 59 -2.27 3.46 3.32
C PHE A 59 -2.60 4.33 2.11
N PHE A 60 -1.90 5.46 1.96
CA PHE A 60 -2.15 6.40 0.87
C PHE A 60 -1.86 5.78 -0.50
N ASP A 61 -0.74 5.08 -0.64
CA ASP A 61 -0.38 4.43 -1.90
C ASP A 61 -1.32 3.27 -2.26
N LEU A 62 -1.83 2.49 -1.29
CA LEU A 62 -2.84 1.47 -1.56
C LEU A 62 -4.17 2.07 -2.06
N LEU A 63 -4.55 3.25 -1.56
CA LEU A 63 -5.76 3.93 -2.00
C LEU A 63 -5.61 4.55 -3.40
N SER A 64 -4.45 5.10 -3.75
CA SER A 64 -4.20 5.62 -5.09
C SER A 64 -3.86 4.53 -6.12
N CYS A 65 -3.40 3.34 -5.68
CA CYS A 65 -2.99 2.26 -6.58
C CYS A 65 -4.09 1.85 -7.58
N PRO A 66 -3.86 1.94 -8.90
CA PRO A 66 -4.86 1.61 -9.93
C PRO A 66 -5.10 0.10 -10.06
N PHE A 67 -4.20 -0.71 -9.51
CA PHE A 67 -4.27 -2.16 -9.62
C PHE A 67 -5.21 -2.77 -8.57
N LEU A 68 -5.53 -2.05 -7.50
CA LEU A 68 -6.36 -2.58 -6.41
C LEU A 68 -7.84 -2.29 -6.63
N THR A 69 -8.68 -3.26 -6.26
CA THR A 69 -10.14 -3.12 -6.41
C THR A 69 -10.69 -2.10 -5.42
N ASN A 70 -11.76 -1.41 -5.82
CA ASN A 70 -12.49 -0.51 -4.92
C ASN A 70 -13.02 -1.23 -3.67
N ALA A 71 -13.40 -2.51 -3.80
CA ALA A 71 -13.85 -3.32 -2.68
C ALA A 71 -12.72 -3.53 -1.65
N PHE A 72 -11.51 -3.85 -2.11
CA PHE A 72 -10.35 -3.97 -1.22
C PHE A 72 -10.00 -2.64 -0.54
N LYS A 73 -9.92 -1.56 -1.31
CA LYS A 73 -9.64 -0.21 -0.78
C LYS A 73 -10.62 0.19 0.33
N ASN A 74 -11.90 -0.12 0.16
CA ASN A 74 -12.91 0.15 1.19
C ASN A 74 -12.67 -0.66 2.48
N LYS A 75 -12.19 -1.91 2.39
CA LYS A 75 -11.85 -2.72 3.57
C LYS A 75 -10.68 -2.12 4.34
N ILE A 76 -9.65 -1.63 3.65
CA ILE A 76 -8.50 -0.95 4.27
C ILE A 76 -8.94 0.32 5.00
N VAL A 77 -9.76 1.16 4.36
CA VAL A 77 -10.34 2.37 5.01
C VAL A 77 -11.12 1.99 6.27
N LEU A 78 -11.92 0.93 6.22
CA LEU A 78 -12.70 0.47 7.37
C LEU A 78 -11.78 -0.02 8.50
N ALA A 79 -10.75 -0.81 8.20
CA ALA A 79 -9.80 -1.32 9.18
C ALA A 79 -9.09 -0.18 9.93
N VAL A 80 -8.55 0.80 9.19
CA VAL A 80 -7.91 1.98 9.77
C VAL A 80 -8.89 2.80 10.62
N ARG A 81 -10.13 2.98 10.14
CA ARG A 81 -11.15 3.73 10.88
C ARG A 81 -11.52 3.06 12.21
N ILE A 82 -11.59 1.73 12.24
CA ILE A 82 -11.89 0.96 13.47
C ILE A 82 -10.75 1.16 14.48
N GLU A 83 -9.50 1.05 14.04
CA GLU A 83 -8.33 1.17 14.92
C GLU A 83 -8.10 2.60 15.42
N GLU A 84 -8.37 3.62 14.60
CA GLU A 84 -8.28 5.03 15.00
C GLU A 84 -9.45 5.49 15.89
N LYS A 85 -10.31 4.54 16.32
CA LYS A 85 -11.42 4.66 17.31
C LYS A 85 -11.87 6.11 17.52
N GLU A 86 -12.81 6.57 16.71
CA GLU A 86 -13.64 7.74 17.05
C GLU A 86 -12.90 9.03 17.43
N LYS A 87 -11.67 9.28 16.97
CA LYS A 87 -11.06 10.61 17.12
C LYS A 87 -11.65 11.67 16.20
N TYR A 88 -12.41 11.26 15.16
CA TYR A 88 -12.86 12.16 14.11
C TYR A 88 -14.36 12.02 13.84
N ARG A 89 -14.99 13.17 13.58
CA ARG A 89 -16.41 13.35 13.23
C ARG A 89 -16.86 12.31 12.19
N GLN A 90 -18.05 11.74 12.39
CA GLN A 90 -18.73 10.95 11.36
C GLN A 90 -18.92 11.81 10.11
N LEU A 91 -18.13 11.55 9.07
CA LEU A 91 -18.27 12.19 7.77
C LEU A 91 -19.58 11.72 7.11
N SER A 92 -20.29 12.63 6.45
CA SER A 92 -21.41 12.28 5.58
C SER A 92 -20.92 11.44 4.38
N GLU A 93 -21.83 10.71 3.74
CA GLU A 93 -21.48 9.92 2.53
C GLU A 93 -20.89 10.79 1.41
N LYS A 94 -21.34 12.05 1.29
CA LYS A 94 -20.76 13.00 0.32
C LYS A 94 -19.31 13.35 0.65
N GLU A 95 -19.01 13.62 1.92
CA GLU A 95 -17.65 13.93 2.37
C GLU A 95 -16.72 12.71 2.22
N LYS A 96 -17.19 11.50 2.56
CA LYS A 96 -16.44 10.26 2.33
C LYS A 96 -16.09 10.08 0.86
N ALA A 97 -17.06 10.30 -0.02
CA ALA A 97 -16.85 10.20 -1.46
C ALA A 97 -15.86 11.26 -1.97
N ALA A 98 -15.94 12.50 -1.45
CA ALA A 98 -15.02 13.57 -1.79
C ALA A 98 -13.59 13.27 -1.33
N VAL A 99 -13.40 12.86 -0.08
CA VAL A 99 -12.08 12.49 0.47
C VAL A 99 -11.50 11.31 -0.29
N LYS A 100 -12.29 10.26 -0.55
CA LYS A 100 -11.83 9.11 -1.35
C LYS A 100 -11.42 9.55 -2.74
N LYS A 101 -12.20 10.41 -3.40
CA LYS A 101 -11.88 10.94 -4.73
C LYS A 101 -10.57 11.72 -4.71
N GLU A 102 -10.38 12.59 -3.72
CA GLU A 102 -9.16 13.37 -3.56
C GLU A 102 -7.95 12.45 -3.37
N ILE A 103 -8.04 11.48 -2.45
CA ILE A 103 -6.95 10.55 -2.17
C ILE A 103 -6.62 9.67 -3.38
N CYS A 104 -7.63 9.15 -4.08
CA CYS A 104 -7.42 8.28 -5.23
C CYS A 104 -6.84 9.00 -6.45
N ASN A 105 -7.10 10.31 -6.59
CA ASN A 105 -6.69 11.09 -7.76
C ASN A 105 -5.30 11.71 -7.60
N HIS A 106 -4.73 11.72 -6.40
CA HIS A 106 -3.37 12.19 -6.15
C HIS A 106 -2.35 11.07 -6.24
N GLN A 107 -1.17 11.43 -6.76
CA GLN A 107 0.03 10.63 -6.60
C GLN A 107 0.63 10.97 -5.24
N TRP A 108 0.79 9.96 -4.40
CA TRP A 108 1.32 10.13 -3.06
C TRP A 108 2.83 9.92 -3.06
N PHE A 109 3.27 8.71 -2.74
CA PHE A 109 4.70 8.38 -2.67
C PHE A 109 5.12 7.55 -3.88
N THR A 110 4.18 6.82 -4.47
CA THR A 110 4.41 6.02 -5.68
C THR A 110 3.74 6.65 -6.90
N ASP A 111 4.53 6.89 -7.94
CA ASP A 111 4.01 7.23 -9.27
C ASP A 111 3.53 5.96 -9.99
N TRP A 112 2.25 5.62 -9.81
CA TRP A 112 1.63 4.48 -10.49
C TRP A 112 1.50 4.63 -12.01
N ASN A 113 1.74 5.82 -12.56
CA ASN A 113 1.75 6.08 -14.00
C ASN A 113 3.16 6.03 -14.59
N ALA A 114 4.19 5.85 -13.76
CA ALA A 114 5.56 5.71 -14.22
C ALA A 114 5.62 4.56 -15.24
N ARG A 115 6.12 4.89 -16.43
CA ARG A 115 6.35 3.91 -17.51
C ARG A 115 7.68 3.20 -17.35
N ASP A 116 8.31 3.36 -16.19
CA ASP A 116 9.59 2.75 -15.90
C ASP A 116 9.40 1.24 -15.82
N ASP A 117 10.09 0.53 -16.71
CA ASP A 117 10.22 -0.91 -16.59
C ASP A 117 11.14 -1.21 -15.41
N ILE A 118 10.56 -1.73 -14.32
CA ILE A 118 11.32 -2.15 -13.14
C ILE A 118 12.46 -3.07 -13.53
N ALA A 119 12.28 -3.97 -14.51
CA ALA A 119 13.34 -4.87 -14.94
C ALA A 119 14.54 -4.09 -15.49
N VAL A 120 14.27 -3.07 -16.32
CA VAL A 120 15.30 -2.18 -16.87
C VAL A 120 15.98 -1.35 -15.78
N LEU A 121 15.22 -0.84 -14.81
CA LEU A 121 15.79 -0.10 -13.67
C LEU A 121 16.70 -1.00 -12.81
N LEU A 122 16.28 -2.24 -12.56
CA LEU A 122 17.05 -3.23 -11.82
C LEU A 122 18.33 -3.61 -12.58
N GLU A 123 18.26 -3.77 -13.90
CA GLU A 123 19.45 -4.00 -14.73
C GLU A 123 20.43 -2.84 -14.68
N LYS A 124 19.97 -1.59 -14.83
CA LYS A 124 20.84 -0.41 -14.72
C LYS A 124 21.55 -0.33 -13.38
N LYS A 125 20.89 -0.74 -12.28
CA LYS A 125 21.52 -0.80 -10.95
C LYS A 125 22.57 -1.89 -10.81
N LYS A 126 22.53 -2.97 -11.60
CA LYS A 126 23.60 -4.01 -11.60
C LYS A 126 24.92 -3.48 -12.17
N PHE A 127 24.88 -2.47 -13.03
CA PHE A 127 26.07 -1.87 -13.65
C PHE A 127 26.70 -0.74 -12.83
N ILE A 128 26.09 -0.36 -11.70
CA ILE A 128 26.70 0.56 -10.74
C ILE A 128 27.53 -0.28 -9.76
N THR A 129 28.74 -0.66 -10.18
CA THR A 129 29.76 -1.15 -9.25
C THR A 129 30.14 -0.04 -8.27
N PRO A 130 30.30 -0.33 -6.97
CA PRO A 130 30.83 0.64 -6.02
C PRO A 130 32.29 0.92 -6.40
N TYR A 131 32.57 2.17 -6.72
CA TYR A 131 33.95 2.70 -6.75
C TYR A 131 34.33 3.16 -5.35
#